data_AF-A0A7C3RSD9-F1
#
_entry.id   AF-A0A7C3RSD9-F1
#
_cell.length_a   1.000
_cell.length_b   1.000
_cell.length_c   1.000
_cell.angle_alpha   90.00
_cell.angle_beta   90.00
_cell.angle_gamma   90.00
#
_symmetry.space_group_name_H-M   'P 1'
#
loop_
_entity.id
_entity.type
_entity.pdbx_description
1 polymer ?
#
loop_
_entity_poly.entity_id
_entity_poly.type
_entity_poly.pdbx_seq_one_letter_code
_entity_poly.pdbx_strand_id
1 'polypeptide(L)'
;MTKAELIEALANKLPLNKAEAERAINIVLDDIIAALKQGQRVNISGFGTFSVSTRQARTGRNPKTGETIEISASRSAKFKPGKQLKDSLNEGLTPPPQPGTSAAGN
;
A
#
# COMPACT_ATOMS: atom_id res chain seq x y z
N MET A 1 0.44 -0.10 -16.02
CA MET A 1 -0.88 -0.53 -15.55
C MET A 1 -1.63 0.64 -14.94
N THR A 2 -2.58 1.20 -15.70
CA THR A 2 -3.57 2.19 -15.28
C THR A 2 -4.84 1.49 -14.77
N LYS A 3 -5.80 2.24 -14.23
CA LYS A 3 -7.11 1.69 -13.80
C LYS A 3 -7.86 1.04 -14.98
N ALA A 4 -7.83 1.65 -16.16
CA ALA A 4 -8.49 1.11 -17.35
C ALA A 4 -7.85 -0.22 -17.78
N GLU A 5 -6.52 -0.29 -17.79
CA GLU A 5 -5.77 -1.52 -18.08
C GLU A 5 -6.07 -2.63 -17.05
N LEU A 6 -6.24 -2.26 -15.77
CA LEU A 6 -6.63 -3.21 -14.71
C LEU A 6 -8.04 -3.77 -14.92
N ILE A 7 -8.99 -2.94 -15.33
CA ILE A 7 -10.38 -3.36 -15.63
C ILE A 7 -10.38 -4.34 -16.80
N GLU A 8 -9.65 -4.02 -17.86
CA GLU A 8 -9.52 -4.90 -19.03
C GLU A 8 -8.84 -6.22 -18.67
N ALA A 9 -7.78 -6.18 -17.87
CA ALA A 9 -7.14 -7.39 -17.37
C ALA A 9 -8.07 -8.25 -16.51
N LEU A 10 -8.97 -7.63 -15.72
CA LEU A 10 -9.94 -8.35 -14.90
C LEU A 10 -11.04 -9.00 -15.76
N ALA A 11 -11.59 -8.28 -16.74
CA ALA A 11 -12.58 -8.78 -17.68
C ALA A 11 -12.04 -9.91 -18.58
N ASN A 12 -10.73 -9.94 -18.84
CA ASN A 12 -10.10 -11.03 -19.59
C ASN A 12 -9.84 -12.29 -18.74
N LYS A 13 -9.66 -12.13 -17.43
CA LYS A 13 -9.34 -13.24 -16.50
C LYS A 13 -10.58 -13.91 -15.89
N LEU A 14 -11.70 -13.20 -15.87
CA LEU A 14 -12.97 -13.66 -15.33
C LEU A 14 -14.04 -13.54 -16.42
N PRO A 15 -15.10 -14.35 -16.38
CA PRO A 15 -16.22 -14.23 -17.31
C PRO A 15 -17.12 -13.02 -16.94
N LEU A 16 -16.52 -11.82 -16.89
CA LEU A 16 -17.18 -10.56 -16.58
C LEU A 16 -17.15 -9.67 -17.80
N ASN A 17 -18.23 -8.95 -18.06
CA ASN A 17 -18.17 -7.87 -19.03
C ASN A 17 -17.39 -6.66 -18.46
N LYS A 18 -17.00 -5.71 -19.33
CA LYS A 18 -16.20 -4.55 -18.93
C LYS A 18 -16.88 -3.70 -17.84
N ALA A 19 -18.21 -3.56 -17.89
CA ALA A 19 -18.97 -2.79 -16.91
C ALA A 19 -19.00 -3.48 -15.54
N GLU A 20 -19.10 -4.81 -15.50
CA GLU A 20 -19.03 -5.61 -14.28
C GLU A 20 -17.63 -5.55 -13.66
N ALA A 21 -16.58 -5.67 -14.48
CA ALA A 21 -15.20 -5.54 -14.03
C ALA A 21 -14.92 -4.13 -13.46
N GLU A 22 -15.40 -3.09 -14.12
CA GLU A 22 -15.32 -1.72 -13.63
C GLU A 22 -16.04 -1.55 -12.28
N ARG A 23 -17.26 -2.06 -12.19
CA ARG A 23 -18.05 -2.02 -10.96
C ARG A 23 -17.34 -2.75 -9.82
N ALA A 24 -16.79 -3.93 -10.08
CA ALA A 24 -16.05 -4.71 -9.08
C ALA A 24 -14.83 -3.94 -8.55
N ILE A 25 -14.02 -3.34 -9.43
CA ILE A 25 -12.86 -2.54 -9.02
C ILE A 25 -13.30 -1.31 -8.21
N ASN A 26 -14.37 -0.63 -8.62
CA ASN A 26 -14.88 0.54 -7.89
C ASN A 26 -15.33 0.16 -6.48
N ILE A 27 -16.13 -0.91 -6.35
CA ILE A 27 -16.62 -1.38 -5.03
C ILE A 27 -15.44 -1.71 -4.09
N VAL A 28 -14.43 -2.42 -4.58
CA VAL A 28 -13.25 -2.75 -3.76
C VAL A 28 -12.52 -1.49 -3.28
N LEU A 29 -12.34 -0.51 -4.16
CA LEU A 29 -11.70 0.76 -3.80
C LEU A 29 -12.55 1.54 -2.79
N ASP A 30 -13.86 1.61 -3.00
CA ASP A 30 -14.79 2.31 -2.12
C ASP A 30 -14.83 1.69 -0.72
N ASP A 31 -14.84 0.36 -0.61
CA ASP A 31 -14.79 -0.36 0.67
C ASP A 31 -13.48 -0.10 1.42
N ILE A 32 -12.34 -0.08 0.72
CA ILE A 32 -11.04 0.28 1.31
C ILE A 32 -11.08 1.71 1.83
N ILE A 33 -11.61 2.65 1.04
CA ILE A 33 -11.74 4.06 1.44
C ILE A 33 -12.65 4.18 2.67
N ALA A 34 -13.80 3.50 2.68
CA ALA A 34 -14.75 3.52 3.79
C ALA A 34 -14.13 3.01 5.09
N ALA A 35 -13.42 1.87 5.04
CA ALA A 35 -12.70 1.31 6.18
C ALA A 35 -11.62 2.27 6.69
N LEU A 36 -10.83 2.87 5.79
CA LEU A 36 -9.81 3.84 6.16
C LEU A 36 -10.42 5.12 6.76
N LYS A 37 -11.55 5.62 6.27
CA LYS A 37 -12.23 6.78 6.89
C LYS A 37 -12.60 6.50 8.35
N GLN A 38 -13.04 5.28 8.64
CA GLN A 38 -13.33 4.81 10.01
C GLN A 38 -12.08 4.54 10.86
N GLY A 39 -10.88 4.65 10.30
CA GLY A 39 -9.62 4.37 11.01
C GLY A 39 -9.31 2.88 11.13
N GLN A 40 -10.06 2.03 10.43
CA GLN A 40 -9.86 0.60 10.41
C GLN A 40 -8.64 0.24 9.54
N ARG A 41 -8.11 -0.96 9.77
CA ARG A 41 -7.05 -1.55 8.95
C ARG A 41 -7.67 -2.56 8.00
N VAL A 42 -7.27 -2.52 6.73
CA VAL A 42 -7.68 -3.50 5.72
C VAL A 42 -6.50 -4.39 5.42
N ASN A 43 -6.61 -5.67 5.75
CA ASN A 43 -5.56 -6.66 5.47
C ASN A 43 -5.98 -7.52 4.28
N ILE A 44 -5.19 -7.48 3.21
CA ILE A 44 -5.36 -8.31 2.03
C ILE A 44 -4.22 -9.32 2.02
N SER A 45 -4.53 -10.56 2.41
CA SER A 45 -3.56 -11.67 2.47
C SER A 45 -2.80 -11.79 1.14
N GLY A 46 -1.47 -11.94 1.24
CA GLY A 46 -0.58 -12.00 0.08
C GLY A 46 -0.21 -10.66 -0.55
N PHE A 47 -1.05 -9.62 -0.41
CA PHE A 47 -0.79 -8.30 -1.00
C PHE A 47 -0.21 -7.31 0.01
N GLY A 48 -0.91 -7.07 1.13
CA GLY A 48 -0.46 -6.16 2.17
C GLY A 48 -1.58 -5.59 3.03
N THR A 49 -1.23 -4.63 3.88
CA THR A 49 -2.15 -3.99 4.81
C THR A 49 -2.26 -2.50 4.54
N PHE A 50 -3.48 -2.00 4.40
CA PHE A 50 -3.81 -0.58 4.44
C PHE A 50 -4.16 -0.17 5.87
N SER A 51 -3.66 0.98 6.28
CA SER A 51 -3.91 1.53 7.62
C SER A 51 -3.92 3.05 7.58
N VAL A 52 -4.48 3.67 8.61
CA VAL A 52 -4.44 5.12 8.77
C VAL A 52 -3.32 5.50 9.71
N SER A 53 -2.52 6.49 9.29
CA SER A 53 -1.60 7.19 10.16
C SER A 53 -2.18 8.54 10.52
N THR A 54 -2.27 8.80 11.81
CA THR A 54 -2.58 10.13 12.35
C THR A 54 -1.28 10.85 12.67
N ARG A 55 -1.14 12.08 12.20
CA ARG A 55 -0.14 13.02 12.66
C ARG A 55 -0.84 14.02 13.57
N GLN A 56 -0.40 14.10 14.81
CA GLN A 56 -0.98 15.02 15.79
C GLN A 56 -0.71 16.47 15.41
N ALA A 57 -1.60 17.35 15.85
CA ALA A 57 -1.39 18.78 15.74
C ALA A 57 -0.11 19.15 16.51
N ARG A 58 0.66 20.08 15.96
CA ARG A 58 1.88 20.55 16.59
C ARG A 58 2.11 22.01 16.29
N THR A 59 2.78 22.71 17.18
CA THR A 59 3.26 24.06 16.92
C THR A 59 4.54 23.99 16.09
N GLY A 60 4.63 24.85 15.08
CA GLY A 60 5.82 25.08 14.27
C GLY A 60 6.18 26.57 14.29
N ARG A 61 7.32 26.92 13.70
CA ARG A 61 7.69 28.31 13.45
C ARG A 61 7.69 28.56 11.96
N ASN A 62 7.12 29.69 11.53
CA ASN A 62 7.24 30.14 10.16
C ASN A 62 8.71 30.53 9.89
N PRO A 63 9.41 29.90 8.93
CA PRO A 63 10.80 30.21 8.64
C PRO A 63 11.04 31.66 8.19
N LYS A 64 10.00 32.33 7.67
CA LYS A 64 10.09 33.71 7.16
C LYS A 64 9.76 34.78 8.19
N THR A 65 8.80 34.53 9.10
CA THR A 65 8.32 35.54 10.07
C THR A 65 8.69 35.22 11.52
N GLY A 66 9.12 33.99 11.83
CA GLY A 66 9.44 33.56 13.19
C GLY A 66 8.23 33.35 14.11
N GLU A 67 7.02 33.62 13.61
CA GLU A 67 5.76 33.45 14.33
C GLU A 67 5.45 31.97 14.57
N THR A 68 4.82 31.70 15.70
CA THR A 68 4.30 30.37 16.02
C THR A 68 3.09 30.10 15.15
N ILE A 69 3.17 29.06 14.33
CA ILE A 69 2.06 28.56 13.51
C ILE A 69 1.56 27.24 14.08
N GLU A 70 0.24 27.08 14.11
CA GLU A 70 -0.36 25.79 14.44
C GLU A 70 -0.42 24.93 13.17
N ILE A 71 0.19 23.76 13.22
CA ILE A 71 0.12 22.76 12.15
C ILE A 71 -0.97 21.77 12.56
N SER A 72 -2.11 21.84 11.88
CA SER A 72 -3.27 21.00 12.18
C SER A 72 -2.94 19.51 12.11
N ALA A 73 -3.65 18.72 12.93
CA ALA A 73 -3.59 17.27 12.83
C ALA A 73 -4.00 16.81 11.43
N SER A 74 -3.36 15.77 10.92
CA SER A 74 -3.68 15.22 9.60
C SER A 74 -3.72 13.71 9.63
N ARG A 75 -4.54 13.13 8.73
CA ARG A 75 -4.63 11.69 8.51
C ARG A 75 -4.07 11.38 7.13
N SER A 76 -3.28 10.32 7.04
CA SER A 76 -2.80 9.79 5.77
C SER A 76 -3.00 8.28 5.71
N ALA A 77 -3.25 7.76 4.51
CA ALA A 77 -3.24 6.32 4.27
C ALA A 77 -1.79 5.83 4.23
N LYS A 78 -1.53 4.70 4.87
CA LYS A 78 -0.28 3.94 4.80
C LYS A 78 -0.56 2.56 4.26
N PHE A 79 0.21 2.15 3.27
CA PHE A 79 0.23 0.78 2.77
C PHE A 79 1.52 0.08 3.22
N LYS A 80 1.39 -1.09 3.83
CA LYS A 80 2.50 -1.97 4.18
C LYS A 80 2.45 -3.20 3.26
N PRO A 81 3.41 -3.35 2.33
CA PRO A 81 3.49 -4.53 1.47
C PRO A 81 3.64 -5.82 2.28
N GLY A 82 2.85 -6.84 1.92
CA GLY A 82 2.94 -8.18 2.48
C GLY A 82 4.20 -8.91 2.05
N LYS A 83 4.53 -10.01 2.73
CA LYS A 83 5.72 -10.83 2.41
C LYS A 83 5.68 -11.34 0.96
N GLN A 84 4.57 -11.92 0.54
CA GLN A 84 4.42 -12.47 -0.81
C GLN A 84 4.61 -11.40 -1.90
N LEU A 85 4.02 -10.21 -1.74
CA LEU A 85 4.28 -9.10 -2.67
C LEU A 85 5.76 -8.71 -2.72
N LYS A 86 6.44 -8.63 -1.58
CA LYS A 86 7.88 -8.34 -1.54
C LYS A 86 8.70 -9.44 -2.21
N ASP A 87 8.39 -10.70 -1.93
CA ASP A 87 9.13 -11.84 -2.46
C ASP A 87 8.95 -11.93 -3.98
N SER A 88 7.73 -11.83 -4.50
CA SER A 88 7.46 -11.86 -5.94
C SER A 88 8.11 -10.70 -6.71
N LEU A 89 8.41 -9.57 -6.06
CA LEU A 89 9.17 -8.48 -6.67
C LEU A 89 10.68 -8.71 -6.65
N ASN A 90 11.18 -9.57 -5.76
CA ASN A 90 12.60 -9.89 -5.61
C ASN A 90 12.98 -11.30 -6.10
N GLU A 91 12.01 -12.11 -6.56
CA GLU A 91 12.27 -13.35 -7.27
C GLU A 91 13.12 -13.05 -8.52
N GLY A 92 14.38 -13.51 -8.48
CA GLY A 92 15.38 -13.25 -9.53
C GLY A 92 16.47 -12.23 -9.16
N LEU A 93 16.32 -11.51 -8.04
CA LEU A 93 17.36 -10.63 -7.48
C LEU A 93 18.18 -11.30 -6.37
N THR A 94 17.77 -12.49 -5.90
CA THR A 94 18.58 -13.31 -5.01
C THR A 94 19.85 -13.71 -5.76
N PRO A 95 21.03 -13.24 -5.34
CA PRO A 95 22.28 -13.77 -5.88
C PRO A 95 22.25 -15.29 -5.71
N PRO A 96 22.75 -16.08 -6.67
CA PRO A 96 22.89 -17.51 -6.46
C PRO A 96 23.59 -17.74 -5.12
N PRO A 97 23.15 -18.72 -4.31
CA PRO A 97 23.76 -19.00 -3.03
C PRO A 97 25.26 -19.11 -3.25
N GLN A 98 26.04 -18.19 -2.67
CA GLN A 98 27.48 -18.21 -2.84
C GLN A 98 27.97 -19.56 -2.30
N PRO A 99 28.59 -20.42 -3.12
CA PRO A 99 29.20 -21.63 -2.60
C PRO A 99 30.39 -21.20 -1.75
N GLY A 100 30.25 -21.17 -0.42
CA GLY A 100 31.41 -20.92 0.43
C GLY A 100 31.24 -20.31 1.82
N THR A 101 30.05 -20.04 2.35
CA THR A 101 29.95 -19.74 3.80
C THR A 101 29.77 -21.02 4.61
N SER A 102 30.78 -21.89 4.51
CA SER A 102 31.11 -22.82 5.60
C SER A 102 31.73 -21.96 6.69
N ALA A 103 30.90 -21.56 7.66
CA ALA A 103 31.38 -20.91 8.87
C ALA A 103 32.23 -21.93 9.64
N ALA A 104 33.53 -21.69 9.63
CA ALA A 104 34.50 -22.36 10.49
C ALA A 104 34.25 -22.02 11.97
N GLY A 105 34.43 -23.03 12.84
CA GLY A 105 34.61 -22.89 14.30
C GLY A 105 33.32 -22.63 15.08
N ASN A 106 33.03 -23.30 16.20
CA ASN A 106 33.89 -23.91 17.21
C ASN A 106 33.14 -25.06 17.89
#